data_AF-L1NHI9-F1
#
_entry.id   AF-L1NHI9-F1
#
_cell.length_a   1.000
_cell.length_b   1.000
_cell.length_c   1.000
_cell.angle_alpha   90.00
_cell.angle_beta   90.00
_cell.angle_gamma   90.00
#
_symmetry.space_group_name_H-M   'P 1'
#
loop_
_entity.id
_entity.type
_entity.pdbx_description
1 polymer ?
#
loop_
_entity_poly.entity_id
_entity_poly.type
_entity_poly.pdbx_seq_one_letter_code
_entity_poly.pdbx_strand_id
1 'polypeptide(L)'
;MMKKTVLWSLLGLFVSVFSACSSDDNNEPTPNPSKQTAQLITYQLDDQHRTITLDEIKYDAEGRITKLVTSVKYKSGGGDFTIERNYTYRKDSVFAVTNNGGYTKHFGAKLDEQGKIVSAKDEEGEYRFTYSNGNQLTYIYETSYGSEYESTLTWQNGNIISANVNNEKKDYTYTDYSASDVVKLEETSMALPDIYMLDPVLFKQGFYGAYPKNLIKTYTRKEYITENGEYKQVERTYTLTYTLGSNNKITKITNEQGLTETYTWK
;
A
#
# COMPACT_ATOMS: atom_id res chain seq x y z
N MET A 1 39.94 -27.79 -69.63
CA MET A 1 39.18 -29.02 -69.27
C MET A 1 37.83 -28.57 -68.72
N MET A 2 36.73 -28.84 -69.44
CA MET A 2 35.36 -28.54 -68.99
C MET A 2 34.82 -29.65 -68.07
N LYS A 3 34.06 -29.26 -67.04
CA LYS A 3 32.80 -29.89 -66.57
C LYS A 3 31.96 -28.73 -65.96
N LYS A 4 30.87 -28.22 -66.57
CA LYS A 4 29.44 -28.68 -66.55
C LYS A 4 29.03 -29.16 -65.14
N THR A 5 27.96 -28.74 -64.46
CA THR A 5 26.63 -28.19 -64.81
C THR A 5 25.93 -27.80 -63.48
N VAL A 6 25.32 -26.61 -63.33
CA VAL A 6 23.86 -26.28 -63.24
C VAL A 6 23.01 -27.02 -62.18
N LEU A 7 22.38 -26.27 -61.25
CA LEU A 7 20.95 -26.33 -60.82
C LEU A 7 20.69 -25.19 -59.79
N TRP A 8 20.00 -24.09 -60.11
CA TRP A 8 18.55 -23.82 -59.98
C TRP A 8 17.91 -24.18 -58.63
N SER A 9 17.65 -23.15 -57.81
CA SER A 9 16.38 -23.00 -57.07
C SER A 9 16.20 -21.57 -56.54
N LEU A 10 15.20 -20.88 -57.10
CA LEU A 10 14.52 -19.73 -56.50
C LEU A 10 13.91 -20.13 -55.15
N LEU A 11 14.03 -19.29 -54.13
CA LEU A 11 12.89 -19.00 -53.25
C LEU A 11 13.09 -17.64 -52.57
N GLY A 12 12.16 -16.73 -52.83
CA GLY A 12 12.14 -15.41 -52.22
C GLY A 12 11.90 -15.50 -50.71
N LEU A 13 12.53 -14.58 -49.98
CA LEU A 13 12.11 -14.24 -48.63
C LEU A 13 11.82 -12.74 -48.59
N PHE A 14 10.54 -12.45 -48.35
CA PHE A 14 10.03 -11.15 -47.95
C PHE A 14 10.88 -10.61 -46.81
N VAL A 15 11.60 -9.51 -47.03
CA VAL A 15 12.08 -8.68 -45.93
C VAL A 15 10.88 -7.88 -45.46
N SER A 16 10.12 -8.47 -44.54
CA SER A 16 9.14 -7.75 -43.74
C SER A 16 9.88 -6.69 -42.94
N VAL A 17 9.64 -5.44 -43.31
CA VAL A 17 10.02 -4.25 -42.56
C VAL A 17 9.35 -4.38 -41.19
N PHE A 18 10.09 -4.81 -40.18
CA PHE A 18 9.65 -4.62 -38.80
C PHE A 18 9.75 -3.12 -38.55
N SER A 19 8.65 -2.41 -38.78
CA SER A 19 8.36 -1.18 -38.06
C SER A 19 8.33 -1.53 -36.59
N ALA A 20 9.48 -1.37 -35.93
CA ALA A 20 9.53 -1.25 -34.50
C ALA A 20 8.77 0.04 -34.15
N CYS A 21 7.47 -0.09 -33.91
CA CYS A 21 6.74 0.88 -33.12
C CYS A 21 7.41 0.88 -31.75
N SER A 22 8.27 1.86 -31.49
CA SER A 22 8.70 2.21 -30.15
C SER A 22 7.47 2.75 -29.41
N SER A 23 6.69 1.87 -28.82
CA SER A 23 5.95 2.23 -27.62
C SER A 23 6.99 2.34 -26.52
N ASP A 24 7.48 3.56 -26.31
CA ASP A 24 8.16 3.96 -25.09
C ASP A 24 7.20 3.77 -23.91
N ASP A 25 7.06 2.53 -23.46
CA ASP A 25 6.62 2.26 -22.10
C ASP A 25 7.82 2.51 -21.19
N ASN A 26 7.96 3.76 -20.76
CA ASN A 26 8.80 4.16 -19.64
C ASN A 26 8.23 3.54 -18.34
N ASN A 27 8.32 2.22 -18.23
CA ASN A 27 8.08 1.45 -17.03
C ASN A 27 9.42 1.15 -16.35
N GLU A 28 10.21 2.19 -16.10
CA GLU A 28 11.25 2.12 -15.07
C GLU A 28 10.72 2.79 -13.80
N PRO A 29 10.15 2.04 -12.84
CA PRO A 29 10.01 2.55 -11.50
C PRO A 29 11.38 2.49 -10.85
N THR A 30 11.98 3.66 -10.65
CA THR A 30 12.74 3.89 -9.41
C THR A 30 11.73 4.07 -8.29
N PRO A 31 12.01 3.72 -7.02
CA PRO A 31 11.20 4.13 -5.88
C PRO A 31 11.46 5.62 -5.68
N ASN A 32 10.92 6.41 -6.60
CA ASN A 32 10.81 7.82 -6.45
C ASN A 32 9.37 8.02 -5.99
N PRO A 33 9.10 8.50 -4.76
CA PRO A 33 7.77 8.97 -4.45
C PRO A 33 7.43 9.95 -5.58
N SER A 34 6.39 9.66 -6.35
CA SER A 34 5.87 10.62 -7.34
C SER A 34 5.89 11.98 -6.68
N LYS A 35 6.66 12.94 -7.23
CA LYS A 35 6.96 14.26 -6.62
C LYS A 35 5.80 14.65 -5.72
N GLN A 36 5.95 14.48 -4.40
CA GLN A 36 4.82 14.62 -3.49
C GLN A 36 4.22 15.99 -3.73
N THR A 37 3.00 16.04 -4.27
CA THR A 37 2.39 17.31 -4.66
C THR A 37 1.87 18.08 -3.45
N ALA A 38 1.81 17.42 -2.29
CA ALA A 38 1.44 17.97 -1.01
C ALA A 38 2.19 17.23 0.10
N GLN A 39 2.62 17.95 1.13
CA GLN A 39 3.15 17.35 2.35
C GLN A 39 2.07 17.42 3.43
N LEU A 40 1.85 16.30 4.12
CA LEU A 40 0.93 16.26 5.25
C LEU A 40 1.49 17.11 6.39
N ILE A 41 0.68 18.02 6.95
CA ILE A 41 1.04 18.85 8.11
C ILE A 41 0.46 18.24 9.38
N THR A 42 -0.86 18.05 9.41
CA THR A 42 -1.56 17.47 10.56
C THR A 42 -2.44 16.33 10.12
N TYR A 43 -2.56 15.35 11.00
CA TYR A 43 -3.52 14.27 10.89
C TYR A 43 -4.12 14.01 12.27
N GLN A 44 -5.42 13.76 12.29
CA GLN A 44 -6.10 13.26 13.48
C GLN A 44 -7.14 12.21 13.08
N LEU A 45 -7.07 11.04 13.69
CA LEU A 45 -8.14 10.05 13.70
C LEU A 45 -8.87 10.12 15.03
N ASP A 46 -10.19 10.16 14.99
CA ASP A 46 -11.04 10.13 16.18
C ASP A 46 -12.13 9.07 16.03
N ASP A 47 -12.17 8.13 16.96
CA ASP A 47 -13.16 7.07 17.05
C ASP A 47 -13.85 7.06 18.44
N GLN A 48 -14.66 6.04 18.73
CA GLN A 48 -15.39 5.96 20.00
C GLN A 48 -14.48 5.69 21.22
N HIS A 49 -13.27 5.17 21.00
CA HIS A 49 -12.36 4.69 22.02
C HIS A 49 -11.15 5.60 22.22
N ARG A 50 -10.65 6.24 21.15
CA ARG A 50 -9.39 6.97 21.16
C ARG A 50 -9.31 8.06 20.11
N THR A 51 -8.39 8.98 20.34
CA THR A 51 -7.92 9.96 19.36
C THR A 51 -6.45 9.69 19.06
N ILE A 52 -6.08 9.65 17.79
CA ILE A 52 -4.70 9.51 17.32
C ILE A 52 -4.31 10.78 16.59
N THR A 53 -3.21 11.41 16.99
CA THR A 53 -2.73 12.67 16.42
C THR A 53 -1.33 12.50 15.85
N LEU A 54 -1.08 13.10 14.69
CA LEU A 54 0.28 13.27 14.15
C LEU A 54 0.98 14.44 14.87
N ASP A 55 2.06 14.13 15.59
CA ASP A 55 2.86 15.12 16.32
C ASP A 55 4.07 15.58 15.52
N GLU A 56 4.70 14.67 14.78
CA GLU A 56 5.90 14.95 13.98
C GLU A 56 5.93 14.13 12.70
N ILE A 57 6.29 14.77 11.59
CA ILE A 57 6.66 14.10 10.34
C ILE A 57 7.90 14.76 9.76
N LYS A 58 8.90 13.95 9.38
CA LYS A 58 10.14 14.42 8.75
C LYS A 58 10.33 13.75 7.40
N TYR A 59 10.92 14.50 6.48
CA TYR A 59 11.24 14.05 5.14
C TYR A 59 12.73 14.21 4.85
N ASP A 60 13.30 13.36 4.00
CA ASP A 60 14.63 13.56 3.43
C ASP A 60 14.60 14.48 2.19
N ALA A 61 15.77 14.68 1.58
CA ALA A 61 15.93 15.53 0.39
C ALA A 61 15.20 14.99 -0.87
N GLU A 62 14.86 13.69 -0.89
CA GLU A 62 14.09 13.05 -1.96
C GLU A 62 12.57 13.11 -1.66
N GLY A 63 12.17 13.68 -0.52
CA GLY A 63 10.78 13.76 -0.10
C GLY A 63 10.22 12.46 0.50
N ARG A 64 11.08 11.52 0.90
CA ARG A 64 10.67 10.32 1.63
C ARG A 64 10.53 10.64 3.11
N ILE A 65 9.46 10.18 3.73
CA ILE A 65 9.23 10.18 5.17
C ILE A 65 10.35 9.38 5.84
N THR A 66 11.12 10.03 6.72
CA THR A 66 12.18 9.39 7.51
C THR A 66 11.79 9.21 8.96
N LYS A 67 10.81 9.98 9.44
CA LYS A 67 10.28 9.88 10.80
C LYS A 67 8.80 10.22 10.83
N LEU A 68 8.05 9.49 11.64
CA LEU A 68 6.66 9.75 12.00
C LEU A 68 6.50 9.57 13.51
N VAL A 69 5.86 10.51 14.19
CA VAL A 69 5.48 10.39 15.61
C VAL A 69 3.98 10.62 15.73
N THR A 70 3.26 9.63 16.26
CA THR A 70 1.83 9.74 16.57
C THR A 70 1.57 9.53 18.05
N SER A 71 0.66 10.32 18.63
CA SER A 71 0.19 10.12 20.00
C SER A 71 -1.21 9.53 20.01
N VAL A 72 -1.42 8.54 20.86
CA VAL A 72 -2.71 7.89 21.10
C VAL A 72 -3.22 8.31 22.46
N LYS A 73 -4.43 8.88 22.49
CA LYS A 73 -5.14 9.25 23.72
C LYS A 73 -6.43 8.47 23.84
N TYR A 74 -6.60 7.72 24.93
CA TYR A 74 -7.83 6.97 25.16
C TYR A 74 -8.89 7.84 25.81
N LYS A 75 -10.13 7.68 25.36
CA LYS A 75 -11.29 8.38 25.95
C LYS A 75 -11.70 7.78 27.29
N SER A 76 -11.42 6.50 27.52
CA SER A 76 -11.66 5.83 28.79
C SER A 76 -10.72 4.63 29.00
N GLY A 77 -10.26 4.45 30.24
CA GLY A 77 -9.64 3.21 30.72
C GLY A 77 -8.28 2.79 30.13
N GLY A 78 -7.71 3.55 29.20
CA GLY A 78 -6.40 3.29 28.59
C GLY A 78 -5.34 4.33 28.97
N GLY A 79 -4.07 3.91 28.98
CA GLY A 79 -2.94 4.82 29.14
C GLY A 79 -2.57 5.47 27.82
N ASP A 80 -2.29 6.77 27.84
CA ASP A 80 -1.79 7.51 26.68
C ASP A 80 -0.37 7.04 26.35
N PHE A 81 -0.06 6.94 25.05
CA PHE A 81 1.27 6.57 24.60
C PHE A 81 1.59 7.19 23.24
N THR A 82 2.88 7.18 22.91
CA THR A 82 3.40 7.67 21.65
C THR A 82 3.96 6.50 20.85
N ILE A 83 3.74 6.54 19.54
CA ILE A 83 4.32 5.66 18.55
C ILE A 83 5.31 6.47 17.73
N GLU A 84 6.58 6.08 17.75
CA GLU A 84 7.62 6.69 16.91
C GLU A 84 8.08 5.66 15.87
N ARG A 85 7.95 5.99 14.58
CA ARG A 85 8.43 5.18 13.45
C ARG A 85 9.59 5.93 12.77
N ASN A 86 10.74 5.29 12.69
CA ASN A 86 11.92 5.82 12.00
C ASN A 86 12.27 4.92 10.81
N TYR A 87 12.66 5.52 9.69
CA TYR A 87 13.01 4.82 8.46
C TYR A 87 14.43 5.15 8.01
N THR A 88 15.16 4.12 7.60
CA THR A 88 16.50 4.23 7.01
C THR A 88 16.50 3.57 5.63
N TYR A 89 16.86 4.35 4.62
CA TYR A 89 16.91 3.91 3.23
C TYR A 89 18.34 3.63 2.81
N ARG A 90 18.56 2.50 2.13
CA ARG A 90 19.82 2.11 1.49
C ARG A 90 19.53 1.66 0.06
N LYS A 91 20.59 1.48 -0.73
CA LYS A 91 20.49 1.10 -2.15
C LYS A 91 19.72 -0.21 -2.36
N ASP A 92 19.92 -1.19 -1.50
CA ASP A 92 19.42 -2.56 -1.63
C ASP A 92 18.51 -2.98 -0.48
N SER A 93 18.19 -2.05 0.44
CA SER A 93 17.50 -2.37 1.68
C SER A 93 16.79 -1.16 2.30
N VAL A 94 15.75 -1.45 3.07
CA VAL A 94 15.04 -0.49 3.92
C VAL A 94 14.93 -1.07 5.32
N PHE A 95 15.15 -0.22 6.31
CA PHE A 95 14.97 -0.57 7.72
C PHE A 95 13.95 0.39 8.35
N ALA A 96 13.04 -0.14 9.14
CA ALA A 96 12.15 0.65 9.98
C ALA A 96 12.27 0.21 11.44
N VAL A 97 12.17 1.18 12.35
CA VAL A 97 12.11 0.93 13.79
C VAL A 97 10.87 1.61 14.34
N THR A 98 10.01 0.84 15.00
CA THR A 98 8.80 1.35 15.63
C THR A 98 8.91 1.22 17.14
N ASN A 99 8.91 2.32 17.86
CA ASN A 99 8.79 2.37 19.32
C ASN A 99 7.34 2.64 19.68
N ASN A 100 6.70 1.75 20.45
CA ASN A 100 5.29 1.84 20.83
C ASN A 100 5.16 1.62 22.35
N GLY A 101 5.07 2.71 23.12
CA GLY A 101 4.69 2.64 24.54
C GLY A 101 5.55 1.72 25.43
N GLY A 102 6.82 1.52 25.10
CA GLY A 102 7.75 0.64 25.85
C GLY A 102 8.17 -0.64 25.12
N TYR A 103 7.65 -0.87 23.91
CA TYR A 103 8.06 -1.98 23.05
C TYR A 103 8.70 -1.45 21.75
N THR A 104 9.74 -2.11 21.25
CA THR A 104 10.43 -1.76 20.01
C THR A 104 10.30 -2.91 19.01
N LYS A 105 9.79 -2.61 17.81
CA LYS A 105 9.79 -3.50 16.65
C LYS A 105 10.81 -3.07 15.61
N HIS A 106 11.42 -4.02 14.93
CA HIS A 106 12.34 -3.80 13.82
C HIS A 106 11.80 -4.47 12.58
N PHE A 107 11.83 -3.74 11.48
CA PHE A 107 11.48 -4.27 10.17
C PHE A 107 12.67 -4.08 9.25
N GLY A 108 13.12 -5.17 8.62
CA GLY A 108 14.18 -5.16 7.62
C GLY A 108 13.68 -5.71 6.31
N ALA A 109 13.82 -4.95 5.23
CA ALA A 109 13.40 -5.36 3.90
C ALA A 109 14.55 -5.30 2.89
N LYS A 110 14.57 -6.28 1.98
CA LYS A 110 15.46 -6.33 0.82
C LYS A 110 14.75 -5.77 -0.40
N LEU A 111 15.48 -4.96 -1.15
CA LEU A 111 15.03 -4.39 -2.41
C LEU A 111 15.56 -5.17 -3.61
N ASP A 112 14.79 -5.20 -4.70
CA ASP A 112 15.28 -5.59 -6.02
C ASP A 112 15.96 -4.42 -6.76
N GLU A 113 16.37 -4.64 -8.01
CA GLU A 113 17.06 -3.64 -8.83
C GLU A 113 16.18 -2.44 -9.17
N GLN A 114 14.85 -2.60 -9.12
CA GLN A 114 13.87 -1.53 -9.28
C GLN A 114 13.52 -0.88 -7.93
N GLY A 115 14.19 -1.29 -6.85
CA GLY A 115 14.04 -0.76 -5.51
C GLY A 115 12.75 -1.17 -4.80
N LYS A 116 12.11 -2.28 -5.24
CA LYS A 116 10.88 -2.80 -4.63
C LYS A 116 11.22 -3.82 -3.55
N ILE A 117 10.44 -3.84 -2.48
CA ILE A 117 10.56 -4.84 -1.42
C ILE A 117 10.15 -6.20 -1.98
N VAL A 118 11.09 -7.14 -2.04
CA VAL A 118 10.83 -8.52 -2.49
C VAL A 118 10.78 -9.50 -1.32
N SER A 119 11.42 -9.16 -0.21
CA SER A 119 11.35 -9.90 1.04
C SER A 119 11.55 -8.99 2.23
N ALA A 120 10.92 -9.32 3.35
CA ALA A 120 11.14 -8.63 4.60
C ALA A 120 11.17 -9.59 5.79
N LYS A 121 11.62 -9.08 6.93
CA LYS A 121 11.67 -9.80 8.20
C LYS A 121 11.47 -8.85 9.35
N ASP A 122 10.78 -9.32 10.38
CA ASP A 122 10.68 -8.68 11.68
C ASP A 122 10.87 -9.73 12.79
N GLU A 123 10.48 -9.39 14.02
CA GLU A 123 10.51 -10.31 15.15
C GLU A 123 9.50 -11.48 15.05
N GLU A 124 8.45 -11.34 14.24
CA GLU A 124 7.32 -12.27 14.15
C GLU A 124 7.53 -13.30 13.04
N GLY A 125 8.14 -12.89 11.93
CA GLY A 125 8.32 -13.78 10.79
C GLY A 125 9.11 -13.22 9.61
N GLU A 126 9.02 -13.98 8.51
CA GLU A 126 9.60 -13.64 7.23
C GLU A 126 8.50 -13.51 6.17
N TYR A 127 8.66 -12.52 5.30
CA TYR A 127 7.67 -12.14 4.29
C TYR A 127 8.29 -12.18 2.90
N ARG A 128 7.52 -12.63 1.91
CA ARG A 128 7.88 -12.55 0.49
C ARG A 128 6.75 -11.92 -0.31
N PHE A 129 7.12 -11.04 -1.23
CA PHE A 129 6.18 -10.21 -1.98
C PHE A 129 6.31 -10.50 -3.47
N THR A 130 5.19 -10.79 -4.13
CA THR A 130 5.14 -11.09 -5.56
C THR A 130 4.25 -10.10 -6.29
N TYR A 131 4.70 -9.67 -7.46
CA TYR A 131 4.11 -8.60 -8.25
C TYR A 131 3.67 -9.13 -9.61
N SER A 132 2.58 -8.58 -10.14
CA SER A 132 2.17 -8.78 -11.53
C SER A 132 2.80 -7.74 -12.47
N ASN A 133 2.52 -7.91 -13.76
CA ASN A 133 2.85 -6.91 -14.78
C ASN A 133 2.20 -5.56 -14.42
N GLY A 134 2.94 -4.46 -14.60
CA GLY A 134 2.50 -3.12 -14.16
C GLY A 134 2.81 -2.82 -12.70
N ASN A 135 3.74 -3.57 -12.08
CA ASN A 135 4.27 -3.30 -10.75
C ASN A 135 3.25 -3.42 -9.60
N GLN A 136 2.19 -4.21 -9.76
CA GLN A 136 1.12 -4.34 -8.77
C GLN A 136 1.42 -5.51 -7.82
N LEU A 137 1.44 -5.27 -6.50
CA LEU A 137 1.58 -6.34 -5.52
C LEU A 137 0.36 -7.25 -5.56
N THR A 138 0.52 -8.54 -5.88
CA THR A 138 -0.60 -9.48 -6.01
C THR A 138 -0.62 -10.55 -4.95
N TYR A 139 0.52 -10.84 -4.33
CA TYR A 139 0.64 -11.95 -3.41
C TYR A 139 1.69 -11.70 -2.32
N ILE A 140 1.35 -12.09 -1.10
CA ILE A 140 2.22 -12.02 0.07
C ILE A 140 2.24 -13.41 0.70
N TYR A 141 3.45 -13.93 0.90
CA TYR A 141 3.69 -15.15 1.66
C TYR A 141 4.35 -14.78 2.97
N GLU A 142 3.79 -15.27 4.07
CA GLU A 142 4.28 -15.05 5.43
C GLU A 142 4.63 -16.39 6.06
N THR A 143 5.77 -16.45 6.75
CA THR A 143 6.08 -17.52 7.70
C THR A 143 6.32 -16.89 9.06
N SER A 144 5.34 -16.97 9.94
CA SER A 144 5.37 -16.38 11.28
C SER A 144 4.79 -17.35 12.30
N TYR A 145 5.30 -17.30 13.53
CA TYR A 145 4.83 -18.13 14.65
C TYR A 145 4.73 -19.65 14.35
N GLY A 146 5.59 -20.16 13.46
CA GLY A 146 5.59 -21.57 13.05
C GLY A 146 4.42 -21.97 12.12
N SER A 147 3.70 -20.99 11.57
CA SER A 147 2.62 -21.16 10.60
C SER A 147 2.98 -20.46 9.29
N GLU A 148 2.31 -20.89 8.22
CA GLU A 148 2.44 -20.31 6.89
C GLU A 148 1.10 -19.65 6.52
N TYR A 149 1.18 -18.42 6.03
CA TYR A 149 0.02 -17.66 5.62
C TYR A 149 0.19 -17.11 4.22
N GLU A 150 -0.92 -17.08 3.49
CA GLU A 150 -0.97 -16.61 2.12
C GLU A 150 -2.01 -15.50 2.02
N SER A 151 -1.61 -14.38 1.42
CA SER A 151 -2.51 -13.26 1.16
C SER A 151 -2.50 -12.89 -0.31
N THR A 152 -3.68 -12.63 -0.88
CA THR A 152 -3.86 -12.30 -2.30
C THR A 152 -4.53 -10.95 -2.48
N LEU A 153 -4.07 -10.20 -3.46
CA LEU A 153 -4.59 -8.88 -3.82
C LEU A 153 -5.03 -8.89 -5.27
N THR A 154 -6.27 -8.49 -5.52
CA THR A 154 -6.84 -8.39 -6.87
C THR A 154 -6.88 -6.93 -7.31
N TRP A 155 -6.26 -6.63 -8.44
CA TRP A 155 -6.21 -5.29 -9.00
C TRP A 155 -7.17 -5.12 -10.18
N GLN A 156 -7.78 -3.95 -10.28
CA GLN A 156 -8.54 -3.52 -11.45
C GLN A 156 -8.42 -2.01 -11.61
N ASN A 157 -8.16 -1.54 -12.84
CA ASN A 157 -8.09 -0.12 -13.19
C ASN A 157 -7.15 0.72 -12.29
N GLY A 158 -6.05 0.12 -11.82
CA GLY A 158 -5.07 0.78 -10.94
C GLY A 158 -5.47 0.83 -9.46
N ASN A 159 -6.47 0.06 -9.03
CA ASN A 159 -6.95 -0.03 -7.65
C ASN A 159 -7.01 -1.49 -7.17
N ILE A 160 -6.86 -1.73 -5.87
CA ILE A 160 -7.04 -3.06 -5.25
C ILE A 160 -8.54 -3.26 -4.97
N ILE A 161 -9.23 -4.03 -5.79
CA ILE A 161 -10.68 -4.26 -5.61
C ILE A 161 -11.00 -5.34 -4.58
N SER A 162 -10.02 -6.18 -4.25
CA SER A 162 -10.18 -7.26 -3.27
C SER A 162 -8.86 -7.56 -2.60
N ALA A 163 -8.87 -7.70 -1.27
CA ALA A 163 -7.76 -8.21 -0.49
C ALA A 163 -8.25 -9.39 0.34
N ASN A 164 -7.57 -10.54 0.22
CA ASN A 164 -7.76 -11.68 1.11
C ASN A 164 -6.48 -11.82 1.92
N VAL A 165 -6.54 -11.46 3.21
CA VAL A 165 -5.37 -11.40 4.09
C VAL A 165 -5.65 -12.27 5.31
N ASN A 166 -4.86 -13.33 5.54
CA ASN A 166 -5.09 -14.37 6.55
C ASN A 166 -6.54 -14.89 6.63
N ASN A 167 -7.12 -15.20 5.46
CA ASN A 167 -8.51 -15.67 5.30
C ASN A 167 -9.59 -14.62 5.59
N GLU A 168 -9.21 -13.37 5.83
CA GLU A 168 -10.14 -12.24 5.89
C GLU A 168 -10.22 -11.56 4.52
N LYS A 169 -11.35 -11.77 3.84
CA LYS A 169 -11.65 -11.09 2.58
C LYS A 169 -12.30 -9.74 2.82
N LYS A 170 -11.76 -8.71 2.17
CA LYS A 170 -12.33 -7.37 2.05
C LYS A 170 -12.43 -7.00 0.58
N ASP A 171 -13.62 -6.59 0.15
CA ASP A 171 -13.88 -6.09 -1.20
C ASP A 171 -14.08 -4.58 -1.18
N TYR A 172 -13.60 -3.88 -2.20
CA TYR A 172 -13.52 -2.42 -2.24
C TYR A 172 -14.17 -1.86 -3.50
N THR A 173 -14.93 -0.78 -3.33
CA THR A 173 -15.30 0.12 -4.42
C THR A 173 -14.62 1.47 -4.24
N TYR A 174 -14.54 2.27 -5.29
CA TYR A 174 -13.71 3.46 -5.33
C TYR A 174 -14.48 4.71 -5.71
N THR A 175 -14.00 5.84 -5.19
CA THR A 175 -14.38 7.19 -5.63
C THR A 175 -13.56 7.60 -6.85
N ASP A 176 -13.87 8.76 -7.43
CA ASP A 176 -12.99 9.41 -8.42
C ASP A 176 -11.91 10.29 -7.76
N TYR A 177 -11.88 10.37 -6.43
CA TYR A 177 -10.87 11.14 -5.70
C TYR A 177 -9.54 10.39 -5.70
N SER A 178 -8.45 11.12 -5.92
CA SER A 178 -7.12 10.51 -5.97
C SER A 178 -6.63 10.13 -4.58
N ALA A 179 -5.98 8.96 -4.49
CA ALA A 179 -5.28 8.50 -3.31
C ALA A 179 -3.82 9.00 -3.22
N SER A 180 -3.33 9.73 -4.23
CA SER A 180 -1.90 10.03 -4.41
C SER A 180 -1.24 10.78 -3.26
N ASP A 181 -2.00 11.53 -2.46
CA ASP A 181 -1.46 12.30 -1.33
C ASP A 181 -1.78 11.65 0.03
N VAL A 182 -2.73 10.71 0.09
CA VAL A 182 -3.18 10.10 1.34
C VAL A 182 -2.22 9.00 1.75
N VAL A 183 -1.67 9.12 2.95
CA VAL A 183 -0.91 8.07 3.62
C VAL A 183 -1.74 7.48 4.75
N LYS A 184 -1.82 6.15 4.80
CA LYS A 184 -2.43 5.43 5.92
C LYS A 184 -1.46 5.51 7.10
N LEU A 185 -1.73 6.33 8.11
CA LEU A 185 -0.82 6.46 9.27
C LEU A 185 -1.07 5.41 10.35
N GLU A 186 -2.26 4.84 10.38
CA GLU A 186 -2.66 3.84 11.37
C GLU A 186 -3.47 2.74 10.70
N GLU A 187 -3.42 1.52 11.25
CA GLU A 187 -4.15 0.35 10.74
C GLU A 187 -5.65 0.62 10.58
N THR A 188 -6.21 1.46 11.45
CA THR A 188 -7.64 1.83 11.44
C THR A 188 -8.01 2.88 10.39
N SER A 189 -7.06 3.42 9.63
CA SER A 189 -7.39 4.33 8.53
C SER A 189 -8.16 3.59 7.43
N MET A 190 -9.23 4.21 6.95
CA MET A 190 -10.25 3.57 6.12
C MET A 190 -10.09 3.90 4.63
N ALA A 191 -9.32 4.94 4.32
CA ALA A 191 -9.28 5.55 2.99
C ALA A 191 -8.64 4.69 1.91
N LEU A 192 -7.89 3.67 2.33
CA LEU A 192 -7.01 2.82 1.54
C LEU A 192 -7.19 1.36 1.94
N PRO A 193 -6.91 0.40 1.03
CA PRO A 193 -7.01 -1.03 1.30
C PRO A 193 -6.26 -1.43 2.57
N ASP A 194 -6.86 -2.32 3.34
CA ASP A 194 -6.33 -2.74 4.63
C ASP A 194 -5.53 -4.03 4.48
N ILE A 195 -4.21 -3.90 4.46
CA ILE A 195 -3.26 -4.98 4.27
C ILE A 195 -2.23 -4.88 5.40
N TYR A 196 -2.56 -5.46 6.56
CA TYR A 196 -1.80 -5.22 7.80
C TYR A 196 -0.34 -5.74 7.76
N MET A 197 0.02 -6.59 6.79
CA MET A 197 1.41 -7.03 6.56
C MET A 197 2.30 -5.97 5.91
N LEU A 198 1.73 -4.86 5.43
CA LEU A 198 2.47 -3.81 4.74
C LEU A 198 2.71 -2.63 5.67
N ASP A 199 3.95 -2.13 5.69
CA ASP A 199 4.18 -0.80 6.23
C ASP A 199 3.54 0.24 5.29
N PRO A 200 2.56 1.02 5.77
CA PRO A 200 1.79 1.91 4.90
C PRO A 200 2.57 3.13 4.42
N VAL A 201 3.60 3.57 5.16
CA VAL A 201 4.51 4.63 4.73
C VAL A 201 5.37 4.12 3.58
N LEU A 202 5.94 2.92 3.70
CA LEU A 202 6.72 2.31 2.62
C LEU A 202 5.85 2.04 1.38
N PHE A 203 4.58 1.65 1.58
CA PHE A 203 3.64 1.47 0.46
C PHE A 203 3.37 2.78 -0.27
N LYS A 204 3.10 3.86 0.47
CA LYS A 204 2.89 5.20 -0.09
C LYS A 204 4.08 5.71 -0.90
N GLN A 205 5.28 5.30 -0.50
CA GLN A 205 6.54 5.69 -1.14
C GLN A 205 6.95 4.79 -2.32
N GLY A 206 6.11 3.81 -2.67
CA GLY A 206 6.31 2.96 -3.84
C GLY A 206 7.21 1.75 -3.61
N PHE A 207 7.64 1.49 -2.37
CA PHE A 207 8.48 0.32 -2.06
C PHE A 207 7.73 -1.00 -2.23
N TYR A 208 6.40 -1.00 -2.13
CA TYR A 208 5.55 -2.15 -2.47
C TYR A 208 4.92 -2.02 -3.86
N GLY A 209 5.60 -1.33 -4.79
CA GLY A 209 5.15 -1.18 -6.17
C GLY A 209 4.07 -0.12 -6.36
N ALA A 210 3.10 -0.41 -7.23
CA ALA A 210 2.01 0.48 -7.57
C ALA A 210 1.12 0.76 -6.36
N TYR A 211 0.76 2.03 -6.18
CA TYR A 211 -0.15 2.49 -5.12
C TYR A 211 -1.58 2.61 -5.67
N PRO A 212 -2.64 2.40 -4.85
CA PRO A 212 -4.01 2.61 -5.29
C PRO A 212 -4.19 4.00 -5.91
N LYS A 213 -4.85 4.05 -7.06
CA LYS A 213 -5.10 5.29 -7.81
C LYS A 213 -6.12 6.18 -7.09
N ASN A 214 -7.14 5.57 -6.51
CA ASN A 214 -8.31 6.24 -5.96
C ASN A 214 -8.57 5.88 -4.50
N LEU A 215 -9.32 6.74 -3.82
CA LEU A 215 -9.78 6.51 -2.45
C LEU A 215 -11.00 5.59 -2.42
N ILE A 216 -11.08 4.74 -1.39
CA ILE A 216 -12.17 3.79 -1.19
C ILE A 216 -13.51 4.52 -1.02
N LYS A 217 -14.54 4.13 -1.77
CA LYS A 217 -15.91 4.61 -1.54
C LYS A 217 -16.64 3.72 -0.53
N THR A 218 -16.55 2.41 -0.73
CA THR A 218 -17.11 1.42 0.18
C THR A 218 -16.15 0.26 0.37
N TYR A 219 -16.20 -0.37 1.53
CA TYR A 219 -15.58 -1.68 1.72
C TYR A 219 -16.58 -2.65 2.34
N THR A 220 -16.49 -3.90 1.92
CA THR A 220 -17.34 -4.98 2.36
C THR A 220 -16.48 -6.03 3.03
N ARG A 221 -16.85 -6.44 4.25
CA ARG A 221 -16.12 -7.49 4.99
C ARG A 221 -17.08 -8.39 5.72
N LYS A 222 -16.58 -9.58 6.05
CA LYS A 222 -17.24 -10.51 6.96
C LYS A 222 -17.03 -10.09 8.41
N GLU A 223 -18.07 -10.19 9.21
CA GLU A 223 -18.06 -9.86 10.63
C GLU A 223 -18.82 -10.92 11.41
N TYR A 224 -18.39 -11.16 12.65
CA TYR A 224 -19.13 -11.99 13.58
C TYR A 224 -20.04 -11.11 14.43
N ILE A 225 -21.33 -11.44 14.44
CA ILE A 225 -22.33 -10.83 15.31
C ILE A 225 -22.93 -11.89 16.23
N THR A 226 -23.36 -11.46 17.42
CA THR A 226 -24.16 -12.29 18.31
C THR A 226 -25.63 -11.93 18.14
N GLU A 227 -26.42 -12.85 17.62
CA GLU A 227 -27.87 -12.68 17.46
C GLU A 227 -28.57 -13.79 18.25
N ASN A 228 -29.41 -13.42 19.21
CA ASN A 228 -30.12 -14.36 20.10
C ASN A 228 -29.19 -15.35 20.84
N GLY A 229 -27.96 -14.93 21.15
CA GLY A 229 -26.96 -15.77 21.83
C GLY A 229 -26.15 -16.68 20.91
N GLU A 230 -26.40 -16.66 19.60
CA GLU A 230 -25.64 -17.43 18.60
C GLU A 230 -24.65 -16.54 17.83
N TYR A 231 -23.45 -17.05 17.61
CA TYR A 231 -22.46 -16.40 16.74
C TYR A 231 -22.81 -16.67 15.28
N LYS A 232 -23.03 -15.59 14.53
CA LYS A 232 -23.30 -15.64 13.09
C LYS A 232 -22.29 -14.78 12.34
N GLN A 233 -21.84 -15.29 11.21
CA GLN A 233 -21.03 -14.52 10.28
C GLN A 233 -21.94 -13.81 9.29
N VAL A 234 -21.85 -12.49 9.25
CA VAL A 234 -22.58 -11.62 8.32
C VAL A 234 -21.61 -10.86 7.45
N GLU A 235 -22.06 -10.46 6.27
CA GLU A 235 -21.32 -9.56 5.42
C GLU A 235 -21.87 -8.14 5.60
N ARG A 236 -20.99 -7.18 5.88
CA ARG A 236 -21.37 -5.78 6.08
C ARG A 236 -20.59 -4.90 5.12
N THR A 237 -21.31 -3.99 4.49
CA THR A 237 -20.74 -2.94 3.65
C THR A 237 -20.73 -1.62 4.40
N TYR A 238 -19.58 -0.98 4.40
CA TYR A 238 -19.33 0.32 5.01
C TYR A 238 -19.15 1.37 3.92
N THR A 239 -19.74 2.54 4.11
CA THR A 239 -19.59 3.68 3.20
C THR A 239 -18.72 4.76 3.81
N LEU A 240 -17.82 5.30 3.01
CA LEU A 240 -16.95 6.42 3.37
C LEU A 240 -17.44 7.70 2.72
N THR A 241 -17.51 8.76 3.50
CA THR A 241 -17.83 10.12 3.05
C THR A 241 -16.59 10.99 3.15
N TYR A 242 -16.38 11.85 2.15
CA TYR A 242 -15.20 12.70 2.01
C TYR A 242 -15.59 14.17 1.97
N THR A 243 -14.83 14.99 2.69
CA THR A 243 -14.84 16.45 2.54
C THR A 243 -13.56 16.88 1.83
N LEU A 244 -13.73 17.70 0.79
CA LEU A 244 -12.62 18.31 0.05
C LEU A 244 -12.40 19.75 0.54
N GLY A 245 -11.14 20.16 0.63
CA GLY A 245 -10.73 21.55 0.78
C GLY A 245 -10.66 22.28 -0.56
N SER A 246 -10.23 23.55 -0.52
CA SER A 246 -10.17 24.47 -1.68
C SER A 246 -9.29 24.00 -2.84
N ASN A 247 -8.41 23.02 -2.64
CA ASN A 247 -7.50 22.46 -3.65
C ASN A 247 -7.87 21.03 -4.09
N ASN A 248 -9.12 20.60 -3.89
CA ASN A 248 -9.57 19.21 -4.09
C ASN A 248 -8.79 18.17 -3.25
N LYS A 249 -8.08 18.62 -2.21
CA LYS A 249 -7.41 17.76 -1.24
C LYS A 249 -8.40 17.33 -0.17
N ILE A 250 -8.33 16.08 0.26
CA ILE A 250 -9.18 15.56 1.34
C ILE A 250 -8.86 16.29 2.64
N THR A 251 -9.85 16.85 3.31
CA THR A 251 -9.68 17.44 4.65
C THR A 251 -10.35 16.62 5.73
N LYS A 252 -11.34 15.80 5.36
CA LYS A 252 -12.03 14.91 6.29
C LYS A 252 -12.54 13.64 5.60
N ILE A 253 -12.49 12.53 6.33
CA ILE A 253 -13.10 11.25 5.99
C ILE A 253 -14.00 10.86 7.16
N THR A 254 -15.16 10.27 6.88
CA THR A 254 -16.09 9.79 7.92
C THR A 254 -16.76 8.51 7.47
N ASN A 255 -16.92 7.55 8.39
CA ASN A 255 -17.78 6.39 8.17
C ASN A 255 -19.12 6.52 8.91
N GLU A 256 -20.03 5.61 8.60
CA GLU A 256 -21.35 5.53 9.24
C GLU A 256 -21.33 5.26 10.75
N GLN A 257 -20.20 4.78 11.30
CA GLN A 257 -20.03 4.51 12.73
C GLN A 257 -19.48 5.72 13.50
N GLY A 258 -19.25 6.85 12.82
CA GLY A 258 -18.75 8.09 13.42
C GLY A 258 -17.23 8.14 13.58
N LEU A 259 -16.47 7.19 13.04
CA LEU A 259 -15.01 7.32 12.92
C LEU A 259 -14.71 8.46 11.94
N THR A 260 -13.85 9.38 12.36
CA THR A 260 -13.41 10.50 11.54
C THR A 260 -11.90 10.54 11.40
N GLU A 261 -11.42 10.86 10.19
CA GLU A 261 -10.02 11.20 9.94
C GLU A 261 -9.98 12.61 9.38
N THR A 262 -9.08 13.45 9.88
CA THR A 262 -8.92 14.85 9.43
C THR A 262 -7.49 15.13 9.03
N TYR A 263 -7.33 15.94 8.00
CA TYR A 263 -6.07 16.16 7.31
C TYR A 263 -5.86 17.65 7.03
N THR A 264 -4.62 18.13 7.19
CA THR A 264 -4.19 19.43 6.65
C THR A 264 -2.90 19.27 5.85
N TRP A 265 -2.78 20.04 4.77
CA TRP A 265 -1.75 19.88 3.76
C TRP A 265 -0.96 21.17 3.56
N LYS A 266 0.33 21.03 3.23
CA LYS A 266 1.22 22.09 2.77
C LYS A 266 1.33 22.07 1.25
#